data_AF-A0A9E5FGL9-F1
#
_entry.id   AF-A0A9E5FGL9-F1
#
_cell.length_a   1.000
_cell.length_b   1.000
_cell.length_c   1.000
_cell.angle_alpha   90.00
_cell.angle_beta   90.00
_cell.angle_gamma   90.00
#
_symmetry.space_group_name_H-M   'P 1'
#
loop_
_entity.id
_entity.type
_entity.pdbx_description
1 polymer ?
#
loop_
_entity_poly.entity_id
_entity_poly.type
_entity_poly.pdbx_seq_one_letter_code
_entity_poly.pdbx_strand_id
1 'polypeptide(L)'
;MSTVDFLEEWGNNSALPDGICQEIGALRNRAQAEAATCVVGMSGAVDQILMTLLAGGHALLEGVPGVAKTTLSKAFAHILGLQFQRIQFTPDLMPSDITGTSILDRKSNEFVLRKGPVFCQVLLADEINRAPAKTQAALLEAMQEGQVTLEGDSLPLPQPFMVLATQNPVEQEGVYRLPEAQLDRFLVRVEMGYPGREFEIDMLRLLSKPQTQPKRLLDTETIKKYQAVCPRVHGESSLFEYIVDLALASREHPDLLLGASPRGALCLLRCARAHALLSGRNFFTHLDVQSVAHAVLAHRLILRPEAEIEGRRTRDIVQELLDQVPVLTTP
;
A
#
# COMPACT_ATOMS: atom_id res chain seq x y z
N MET A 1 -16.65 26.72 17.95
CA MET A 1 -15.56 26.94 16.99
C MET A 1 -16.16 26.76 15.62
N SER A 2 -16.19 27.82 14.82
CA SER A 2 -16.80 27.77 13.50
C SER A 2 -15.89 27.01 12.53
N THR A 3 -16.44 26.39 11.50
CA THR A 3 -15.69 25.69 10.43
C THR A 3 -14.69 26.60 9.71
N VAL A 4 -14.84 27.92 9.84
CA VAL A 4 -13.95 28.94 9.28
C VAL A 4 -12.65 29.07 10.10
N ASP A 5 -12.73 28.95 11.43
CA ASP A 5 -11.56 28.99 12.32
C ASP A 5 -10.62 27.78 12.11
N PHE A 6 -11.19 26.63 11.68
CA PHE A 6 -10.42 25.42 11.40
C PHE A 6 -9.64 25.51 10.07
N LEU A 7 -10.12 26.31 9.10
CA LEU A 7 -9.46 26.50 7.81
C LEU A 7 -8.34 27.55 7.91
N GLU A 8 -8.45 28.54 8.79
CA GLU A 8 -7.38 29.53 9.03
C GLU A 8 -6.15 28.93 9.72
N GLU A 9 -6.31 27.93 10.60
CA GLU A 9 -5.18 27.16 11.17
C GLU A 9 -4.47 26.26 10.14
N TRP A 10 -5.16 25.81 9.09
CA TRP A 10 -4.52 25.03 7.99
C TRP A 10 -3.74 25.91 7.01
N GLY A 11 -4.05 27.20 6.94
CA GLY A 11 -3.36 28.19 6.11
C GLY A 11 -2.09 28.75 6.73
N ASN A 12 -1.89 28.63 8.05
CA ASN A 12 -0.77 29.24 8.75
C ASN A 12 0.15 28.22 9.44
N ASN A 13 1.28 28.01 8.78
CA ASN A 13 2.58 27.78 9.41
C ASN A 13 2.89 26.38 9.97
N SER A 14 3.32 25.50 9.06
CA SER A 14 4.62 24.86 9.27
C SER A 14 5.25 24.60 7.91
N ALA A 15 6.11 25.51 7.44
CA ALA A 15 6.93 25.26 6.26
C ALA A 15 7.60 23.88 6.41
N LEU A 16 7.51 23.05 5.36
CA LEU A 16 8.24 21.79 5.35
C LEU A 16 9.73 22.07 5.55
N PRO A 17 10.47 21.21 6.26
CA PRO A 17 11.91 21.38 6.42
C PRO A 17 12.58 21.61 5.05
N ASP A 18 13.44 22.62 4.96
CA ASP A 18 14.10 22.97 3.71
C ASP A 18 14.82 21.75 3.12
N GLY A 19 14.63 21.51 1.82
CA GLY A 19 15.28 20.42 1.10
C GLY A 19 14.66 19.03 1.27
N ILE A 20 13.71 18.83 2.19
CA ILE A 20 13.16 17.48 2.47
C ILE A 20 12.46 16.87 1.27
N CYS A 21 11.78 17.70 0.46
CA CYS A 21 11.09 17.22 -0.73
C CYS A 21 12.10 16.72 -1.77
N GLN A 22 13.18 17.47 -1.99
CA GLN A 22 14.24 17.08 -2.93
C GLN A 22 14.97 15.82 -2.45
N GLU A 23 15.17 15.68 -1.13
CA GLU A 23 15.72 14.47 -0.53
C GLU A 23 14.83 13.25 -0.79
N ILE A 24 13.52 13.37 -0.59
CA ILE A 24 12.55 12.29 -0.85
C ILE A 24 12.48 11.95 -2.35
N GLY A 25 12.52 12.95 -3.24
CA GLY A 25 12.58 12.73 -4.69
C GLY A 25 13.87 12.01 -5.11
N ALA A 26 15.02 12.39 -4.54
CA ALA A 26 16.29 11.71 -4.79
C ALA A 26 16.29 10.28 -4.23
N LEU A 27 15.66 10.06 -3.07
CA LEU A 27 15.47 8.73 -2.50
C LEU A 27 14.69 7.83 -3.45
N ARG A 28 13.58 8.29 -4.03
CA ARG A 28 12.80 7.50 -5.00
C ARG A 28 13.69 6.96 -6.11
N ASN A 29 14.44 7.84 -6.76
CA ASN A 29 15.33 7.48 -7.87
C ASN A 29 16.41 6.47 -7.44
N ARG A 30 17.00 6.68 -6.25
CA ARG A 30 18.01 5.76 -5.69
C ARG A 30 17.41 4.41 -5.32
N ALA A 31 16.22 4.38 -4.73
CA ALA A 31 15.51 3.16 -4.37
C ALA A 31 15.11 2.36 -5.62
N GLN A 32 14.66 3.02 -6.69
CA GLN A 32 14.42 2.37 -7.98
C GLN A 32 15.68 1.78 -8.58
N ALA A 33 16.78 2.54 -8.61
CA ALA A 33 18.06 2.08 -9.14
C ALA A 33 18.59 0.88 -8.34
N GLU A 34 18.46 0.92 -7.02
CA GLU A 34 18.89 -0.17 -6.15
C GLU A 34 17.98 -1.41 -6.28
N ALA A 35 16.66 -1.21 -6.38
CA ALA A 35 15.73 -2.30 -6.65
C ALA A 35 15.98 -2.95 -8.02
N ALA A 36 16.38 -2.17 -9.03
CA ALA A 36 16.73 -2.66 -10.37
C ALA A 36 17.93 -3.64 -10.37
N THR A 37 18.74 -3.65 -9.31
CA THR A 37 19.82 -4.63 -9.13
C THR A 37 19.31 -6.02 -8.75
N CYS A 38 18.06 -6.13 -8.26
CA CYS A 38 17.47 -7.37 -7.76
C CYS A 38 16.23 -7.81 -8.54
N VAL A 39 15.49 -6.86 -9.12
CA VAL A 39 14.25 -7.10 -9.87
C VAL A 39 14.24 -6.28 -11.16
N VAL A 40 13.74 -6.86 -12.24
CA VAL A 40 13.73 -6.23 -13.57
C VAL A 40 12.32 -5.76 -13.92
N GLY A 41 12.19 -4.53 -14.43
CA GLY A 41 10.92 -3.99 -14.94
C GLY A 41 9.90 -3.60 -13.87
N MET A 42 10.30 -3.45 -12.61
CA MET A 42 9.39 -3.24 -11.47
C MET A 42 9.40 -1.81 -10.89
N SER A 43 9.86 -0.81 -11.65
CA SER A 43 9.97 0.58 -11.17
C SER A 43 8.62 1.16 -10.71
N GLY A 44 7.55 0.91 -11.47
CA GLY A 44 6.20 1.34 -11.10
C GLY A 44 5.69 0.70 -9.81
N ALA A 45 5.99 -0.59 -9.59
CA ALA A 45 5.65 -1.28 -8.35
C ALA A 45 6.45 -0.70 -7.16
N VAL A 46 7.74 -0.41 -7.35
CA VAL A 46 8.57 0.27 -6.34
C VAL A 46 7.98 1.62 -5.96
N ASP A 47 7.54 2.42 -6.95
CA ASP A 47 6.91 3.72 -6.69
C ASP A 47 5.62 3.60 -5.89
N GLN A 48 4.74 2.67 -6.25
CA GLN A 48 3.49 2.45 -5.53
C GLN A 48 3.73 1.94 -4.10
N ILE A 49 4.73 1.08 -3.89
CA ILE A 49 5.10 0.59 -2.56
C ILE A 49 5.72 1.73 -1.72
N LEU A 50 6.63 2.53 -2.28
CA LEU A 50 7.18 3.72 -1.61
C LEU A 50 6.08 4.71 -1.24
N MET A 51 5.18 4.99 -2.18
CA MET A 51 4.03 5.88 -1.97
C MET A 51 3.16 5.38 -0.82
N THR A 52 2.88 4.07 -0.80
CA THR A 52 2.08 3.44 0.25
C THR A 52 2.75 3.54 1.61
N LEU A 53 4.07 3.32 1.66
CA LEU A 53 4.84 3.47 2.90
C LEU A 53 4.78 4.91 3.42
N LEU A 54 5.05 5.91 2.56
CA LEU A 54 5.01 7.33 2.96
C LEU A 54 3.61 7.78 3.37
N ALA A 55 2.59 7.27 2.68
CA ALA A 55 1.21 7.51 3.03
C ALA A 55 0.79 6.81 4.32
N GLY A 56 1.57 5.87 4.87
CA GLY A 56 1.25 5.11 6.09
C GLY A 56 0.17 4.06 5.88
N GLY A 57 0.19 3.37 4.74
CA GLY A 57 -0.79 2.35 4.37
C GLY A 57 -0.19 0.97 4.15
N HIS A 58 -1.02 0.09 3.59
CA HIS A 58 -0.66 -1.28 3.23
C HIS A 58 -0.95 -1.51 1.74
N ALA A 59 -0.18 -2.38 1.09
CA ALA A 59 -0.32 -2.65 -0.33
C ALA A 59 -0.75 -4.10 -0.57
N LEU A 60 -1.68 -4.27 -1.51
CA LEU A 60 -2.05 -5.57 -2.06
C LEU A 60 -1.32 -5.76 -3.38
N LEU A 61 -0.41 -6.74 -3.44
CA LEU A 61 0.36 -7.11 -4.63
C LEU A 61 -0.39 -8.22 -5.36
N GLU A 62 -1.15 -7.85 -6.39
CA GLU A 62 -1.88 -8.80 -7.21
C GLU A 62 -1.04 -9.17 -8.43
N GLY A 63 -0.85 -10.46 -8.68
CA GLY A 63 -0.13 -10.88 -9.86
C GLY A 63 0.02 -12.39 -9.95
N VAL A 64 0.43 -12.84 -11.13
CA VAL A 64 0.69 -14.27 -11.41
C VAL A 64 1.92 -14.77 -10.63
N PRO A 65 2.06 -16.09 -10.43
CA PRO A 65 3.25 -16.69 -9.85
C PRO A 65 4.51 -16.35 -10.67
N GLY A 66 5.65 -16.19 -9.99
CA GLY A 66 6.94 -15.99 -10.64
C GLY A 66 7.34 -14.54 -10.95
N VAL A 67 6.49 -13.54 -10.71
CA VAL A 67 6.80 -12.11 -10.98
C VAL A 67 7.63 -11.41 -9.90
N ALA A 68 8.52 -12.15 -9.21
CA ALA A 68 9.47 -11.64 -8.23
C ALA A 68 8.88 -10.81 -7.05
N LYS A 69 7.60 -10.97 -6.70
CA LYS A 69 6.92 -10.24 -5.60
C LYS A 69 7.66 -10.36 -4.27
N THR A 70 8.09 -11.57 -3.93
CA THR A 70 8.85 -11.87 -2.72
C THR A 70 10.22 -11.18 -2.74
N THR A 71 10.91 -11.23 -3.88
CA THR A 71 12.23 -10.59 -4.07
C THR A 71 12.11 -9.07 -3.95
N LEU A 72 11.11 -8.47 -4.59
CA LEU A 72 10.83 -7.04 -4.51
C LEU A 72 10.57 -6.61 -3.06
N SER A 73 9.70 -7.32 -2.34
CA SER A 73 9.34 -6.99 -0.96
C SER A 73 10.55 -7.06 -0.01
N LYS A 74 11.36 -8.11 -0.15
CA LYS A 74 12.59 -8.29 0.64
C LYS A 74 13.65 -7.23 0.30
N ALA A 75 13.86 -6.95 -0.98
CA ALA A 75 14.78 -5.93 -1.45
C ALA A 75 14.35 -4.54 -0.94
N PHE A 76 13.07 -4.21 -1.06
CA PHE A 76 12.49 -2.97 -0.57
C PHE A 76 12.75 -2.74 0.92
N ALA A 77 12.43 -3.73 1.77
CA ALA A 77 12.69 -3.62 3.20
C ALA A 77 14.18 -3.45 3.52
N HIS A 78 15.06 -4.16 2.80
CA HIS A 78 16.50 -4.05 2.99
C HIS A 78 17.06 -2.69 2.57
N ILE A 79 16.65 -2.18 1.39
CA ILE A 79 17.00 -0.86 0.86
C ILE A 79 16.63 0.23 1.88
N LEU A 80 15.47 0.09 2.51
CA LEU A 80 14.97 1.05 3.50
C LEU A 80 15.47 0.80 4.93
N GLY A 81 16.24 -0.27 5.16
CA GLY A 81 16.75 -0.59 6.49
C GLY A 81 15.69 -0.99 7.51
N LEU A 82 14.57 -1.55 7.04
CA LEU A 82 13.43 -1.98 7.85
C LEU A 82 13.53 -3.48 8.17
N GLN A 83 13.05 -3.90 9.35
CA GLN A 83 13.01 -5.33 9.67
C GLN A 83 11.90 -5.98 8.84
N PHE A 84 12.28 -7.07 8.18
CA PHE A 84 11.43 -7.82 7.28
C PHE A 84 11.04 -9.15 7.89
N GLN A 85 9.76 -9.50 7.81
CA GLN A 85 9.28 -10.86 8.04
C GLN A 85 8.45 -11.31 6.85
N ARG A 86 8.45 -12.62 6.62
CA ARG A 86 7.60 -13.26 5.62
C ARG A 86 6.77 -14.32 6.30
N ILE A 87 5.48 -14.31 6.00
CA ILE A 87 4.56 -15.37 6.36
C ILE A 87 3.89 -15.89 5.08
N GLN A 88 3.82 -17.20 4.96
CA GLN A 88 3.09 -17.87 3.89
C GLN A 88 1.71 -18.21 4.45
N PHE A 89 0.65 -17.73 3.81
CA PHE A 89 -0.71 -18.09 4.18
C PHE A 89 -1.02 -19.47 3.62
N THR A 90 -1.47 -20.36 4.51
CA THR A 90 -1.86 -21.73 4.20
C THR A 90 -3.20 -22.05 4.87
N PRO A 91 -3.93 -23.08 4.41
CA PRO A 91 -5.25 -23.41 4.95
C PRO A 91 -5.27 -23.78 6.44
N ASP A 92 -4.12 -24.24 6.96
CA ASP A 92 -3.90 -24.67 8.34
C ASP A 92 -3.38 -23.55 9.26
N LEU A 93 -3.04 -22.38 8.70
CA LEU A 93 -2.48 -21.27 9.45
C LEU A 93 -3.50 -20.72 10.47
N MET A 94 -3.08 -20.60 11.73
CA MET A 94 -3.92 -20.07 12.82
C MET A 94 -3.68 -18.58 13.07
N PRO A 95 -4.65 -17.85 13.64
CA PRO A 95 -4.45 -16.46 14.06
C PRO A 95 -3.22 -16.25 14.95
N SER A 96 -2.97 -17.18 15.89
CA SER A 96 -1.82 -17.15 16.79
C SER A 96 -0.47 -17.27 16.08
N ASP A 97 -0.42 -17.87 14.89
CA ASP A 97 0.81 -17.96 14.10
C ASP A 97 1.18 -16.60 13.47
N ILE A 98 0.22 -15.67 13.40
CA ILE A 98 0.39 -14.30 12.92
C ILE A 98 0.70 -13.38 14.10
N THR A 99 -0.16 -13.41 15.12
CA THR A 99 -0.11 -12.49 16.26
C THR A 99 0.95 -12.89 17.28
N GLY A 100 1.24 -14.18 17.41
CA GLY A 100 2.06 -14.74 18.48
C GLY A 100 1.22 -15.48 19.53
N THR A 101 1.92 -16.15 20.44
CA THR A 101 1.32 -16.99 21.48
C THR A 101 2.13 -16.94 22.77
N SER A 102 1.49 -17.26 23.89
CA SER A 102 2.11 -17.39 25.20
C SER A 102 2.51 -18.85 25.42
N ILE A 103 3.80 -19.12 25.63
CA ILE A 103 4.30 -20.49 25.81
C ILE A 103 4.87 -20.62 27.22
N LEU A 104 4.47 -21.68 27.93
CA LEU A 104 5.05 -22.02 29.23
C LEU A 104 6.52 -22.43 29.04
N ASP A 105 7.45 -21.62 29.54
CA ASP A 105 8.86 -21.98 29.61
C ASP A 105 9.05 -22.95 30.78
N ARG A 106 9.32 -24.22 30.46
CA ARG A 106 9.51 -25.30 31.44
C ARG A 106 10.70 -25.06 32.38
N LYS A 107 11.63 -24.15 32.05
CA LYS A 107 12.76 -23.83 32.92
C LYS A 107 12.40 -22.82 34.00
N SER A 108 11.62 -21.79 33.67
CA SER A 108 11.19 -20.77 34.62
C SER A 108 9.82 -21.06 35.25
N ASN A 109 9.04 -22.01 34.70
CA ASN A 109 7.62 -22.21 35.00
C ASN A 109 6.79 -20.93 34.79
N GLU A 110 7.24 -20.04 33.90
CA GLU A 110 6.56 -18.81 33.55
C GLU A 110 6.06 -18.85 32.10
N PHE A 111 4.95 -18.17 31.85
CA PHE A 111 4.46 -17.95 30.50
C PHE A 111 5.31 -16.88 29.81
N VAL A 112 6.01 -17.27 28.74
CA VAL A 112 6.84 -16.38 27.93
C VAL A 112 6.14 -16.09 26.62
N LEU A 113 5.90 -14.80 26.38
CA LEU A 113 5.30 -14.33 25.15
C LEU A 113 6.25 -14.54 23.96
N ARG A 114 5.79 -15.30 22.97
CA ARG A 114 6.43 -15.42 21.66
C ARG A 114 5.69 -14.56 20.66
N LYS A 115 6.30 -13.41 20.35
CA LYS A 115 5.83 -12.46 19.33
C LYS A 115 5.75 -13.15 17.97
N GLY A 116 4.62 -12.99 17.28
CA GLY A 116 4.43 -13.48 15.92
C GLY A 116 5.14 -12.62 14.86
N PRO A 117 5.10 -13.04 13.58
CA PRO A 117 5.77 -12.36 12.47
C PRO A 117 5.27 -10.93 12.21
N VAL A 118 4.08 -10.54 12.70
CA VAL A 118 3.58 -9.15 12.60
C VAL A 118 4.44 -8.13 13.34
N PHE A 119 5.26 -8.55 14.32
CA PHE A 119 6.16 -7.68 15.05
C PHE A 119 7.44 -7.35 14.26
N CYS A 120 7.28 -6.74 13.09
CA CYS A 120 8.32 -6.22 12.22
C CYS A 120 7.87 -4.89 11.59
N GLN A 121 8.71 -4.22 10.79
CA GLN A 121 8.29 -3.02 10.05
C GLN A 121 7.69 -3.33 8.68
N VAL A 122 8.17 -4.37 7.99
CA VAL A 122 7.63 -4.81 6.70
C VAL A 122 7.29 -6.29 6.76
N LEU A 123 6.00 -6.61 6.69
CA LEU A 123 5.50 -7.97 6.64
C LEU A 123 5.06 -8.32 5.21
N LEU A 124 5.69 -9.33 4.61
CA LEU A 124 5.17 -9.96 3.41
C LEU A 124 4.19 -11.08 3.82
N ALA A 125 2.90 -10.88 3.52
CA ALA A 125 1.85 -11.87 3.69
C ALA A 125 1.56 -12.55 2.35
N ASP A 126 2.25 -13.65 2.08
CA ASP A 126 2.18 -14.34 0.79
C ASP A 126 0.89 -15.17 0.69
N GLU A 127 0.15 -15.02 -0.41
CA GLU A 127 -1.06 -15.76 -0.76
C GLU A 127 -2.16 -15.65 0.31
N ILE A 128 -2.47 -14.41 0.74
CA ILE A 128 -3.45 -14.13 1.81
C ILE A 128 -4.80 -14.81 1.58
N ASN A 129 -5.16 -15.05 0.32
CA ASN A 129 -6.35 -15.74 -0.12
C ASN A 129 -6.36 -17.26 0.17
N ARG A 130 -5.27 -17.87 0.67
CA ARG A 130 -5.20 -19.31 1.01
C ARG A 130 -5.51 -19.65 2.46
N ALA A 131 -5.52 -18.67 3.37
CA ALA A 131 -5.87 -18.93 4.77
C ALA A 131 -7.36 -18.69 5.05
N PRO A 132 -7.92 -19.33 6.09
CA PRO A 132 -9.30 -19.11 6.50
C PRO A 132 -9.59 -17.66 6.90
N ALA A 133 -10.85 -17.24 6.79
CA ALA A 133 -11.30 -15.88 7.10
C ALA A 133 -10.91 -15.40 8.51
N LYS A 134 -10.85 -16.30 9.51
CA LYS A 134 -10.42 -15.95 10.89
C LYS A 134 -8.95 -15.52 10.94
N THR A 135 -8.10 -16.19 10.17
CA THR A 135 -6.66 -15.91 10.10
C THR A 135 -6.40 -14.64 9.31
N GLN A 136 -7.14 -14.42 8.21
CA GLN A 136 -7.15 -13.15 7.49
C GLN A 136 -7.57 -11.98 8.40
N ALA A 137 -8.63 -12.16 9.18
CA ALA A 137 -9.12 -11.13 10.10
C ALA A 137 -8.07 -10.71 11.14
N ALA A 138 -7.29 -11.65 11.69
CA ALA A 138 -6.24 -11.35 12.64
C ALA A 138 -5.14 -10.44 12.07
N LEU A 139 -4.73 -10.67 10.81
CA LEU A 139 -3.79 -9.77 10.12
C LEU A 139 -4.41 -8.39 9.86
N LEU A 140 -5.66 -8.37 9.40
CA LEU A 140 -6.37 -7.13 9.07
C LEU A 140 -6.67 -6.26 10.30
N GLU A 141 -6.87 -6.87 11.47
CA GLU A 141 -7.00 -6.20 12.75
C GLU A 141 -5.66 -5.55 13.13
N ALA A 142 -4.55 -6.30 13.06
CA ALA A 142 -3.21 -5.77 13.30
C ALA A 142 -2.87 -4.59 12.37
N MET A 143 -3.28 -4.66 11.11
CA MET A 143 -3.17 -3.57 10.13
C MET A 143 -3.94 -2.31 10.53
N GLN A 144 -5.16 -2.48 11.04
CA GLN A 144 -6.05 -1.36 11.34
C GLN A 144 -5.74 -0.69 12.68
N GLU A 145 -5.38 -1.48 13.69
CA GLU A 145 -5.15 -1.02 15.06
C GLU A 145 -3.69 -0.62 15.32
N GLY A 146 -2.74 -1.12 14.51
CA GLY A 146 -1.31 -0.88 14.74
C GLY A 146 -0.78 -1.52 16.03
N GLN A 147 -1.55 -2.44 16.61
CA GLN A 147 -1.24 -3.18 17.82
C GLN A 147 -1.91 -4.56 17.75
N VAL A 148 -1.49 -5.47 18.62
CA VAL A 148 -2.05 -6.81 18.76
C VAL A 148 -2.36 -7.05 20.23
N THR A 149 -3.55 -7.55 20.53
CA THR A 149 -3.93 -7.92 21.90
C THR A 149 -3.71 -9.41 22.12
N LEU A 150 -2.86 -9.78 23.08
CA LEU A 150 -2.57 -11.16 23.46
C LEU A 150 -2.91 -11.33 24.94
N GLU A 151 -3.81 -12.26 25.26
CA GLU A 151 -4.20 -12.59 26.66
C GLU A 151 -4.65 -11.38 27.51
N GLY A 152 -5.16 -10.33 26.87
CA GLY A 152 -5.61 -9.09 27.53
C GLY A 152 -4.60 -7.94 27.49
N ASP A 153 -3.35 -8.21 27.10
CA ASP A 153 -2.30 -7.19 26.97
C ASP A 153 -2.20 -6.69 25.52
N SER A 154 -2.39 -5.37 25.32
CA SER A 154 -2.22 -4.72 24.03
C SER A 154 -0.75 -4.36 23.77
N LEU A 155 -0.20 -4.93 22.70
CA LEU A 155 1.21 -4.79 22.33
C LEU A 155 1.32 -3.97 21.04
N PRO A 156 1.97 -2.79 21.06
CA PRO A 156 2.11 -1.97 19.87
C PRO A 156 3.05 -2.61 18.85
N LEU A 157 2.73 -2.46 17.56
CA LEU A 157 3.58 -2.92 16.47
C LEU A 157 4.73 -1.94 16.22
N PRO A 158 5.91 -2.41 15.78
CA PRO A 158 7.03 -1.55 15.42
C PRO A 158 6.66 -0.57 14.31
N GLN A 159 6.95 0.72 14.49
CA GLN A 159 6.69 1.76 13.49
C GLN A 159 7.95 2.08 12.67
N PRO A 160 7.86 2.31 11.35
CA PRO A 160 6.65 2.18 10.53
C PRO A 160 6.22 0.71 10.37
N PHE A 161 4.91 0.45 10.31
CA PHE A 161 4.37 -0.89 10.05
C PHE A 161 3.67 -0.94 8.69
N MET A 162 4.14 -1.80 7.79
CA MET A 162 3.59 -1.99 6.45
C MET A 162 3.41 -3.47 6.15
N VAL A 163 2.19 -3.84 5.74
CA VAL A 163 1.89 -5.15 5.17
C VAL A 163 1.90 -5.07 3.65
N LEU A 164 2.65 -5.97 3.03
CA LEU A 164 2.63 -6.29 1.61
C LEU A 164 1.94 -7.64 1.47
N ALA A 165 0.65 -7.65 1.19
CA ALA A 165 -0.09 -8.90 1.01
C ALA A 165 -0.06 -9.29 -0.47
N THR A 166 0.18 -10.56 -0.79
CA THR A 166 0.10 -11.05 -2.18
C THR A 166 -1.18 -11.84 -2.40
N GLN A 167 -1.75 -11.70 -3.60
CA GLN A 167 -2.86 -12.52 -4.06
C GLN A 167 -2.59 -13.02 -5.48
N ASN A 168 -2.95 -14.27 -5.73
CA ASN A 168 -2.91 -14.88 -7.04
C ASN A 168 -4.35 -15.07 -7.57
N PRO A 169 -4.75 -14.35 -8.62
CA PRO A 169 -6.14 -14.40 -9.12
C PRO A 169 -6.50 -15.71 -9.84
N VAL A 170 -5.51 -16.52 -10.23
CA VAL A 170 -5.70 -17.72 -11.08
C VAL A 170 -5.88 -19.01 -10.26
N GLU A 171 -5.73 -18.93 -8.95
CA GLU A 171 -5.72 -20.11 -8.08
C GLU A 171 -7.15 -20.65 -7.87
N GLN A 172 -7.37 -21.95 -8.13
CA GLN A 172 -8.72 -22.55 -8.16
C GLN A 172 -9.04 -23.39 -6.92
N GLU A 173 -8.04 -23.89 -6.18
CA GLU A 173 -8.24 -24.75 -5.01
C GLU A 173 -7.93 -24.03 -3.70
N GLY A 174 -8.81 -24.17 -2.70
CA GLY A 174 -8.57 -23.67 -1.34
C GLY A 174 -8.52 -22.15 -1.19
N VAL A 175 -9.18 -21.42 -2.10
CA VAL A 175 -9.16 -19.95 -2.13
C VAL A 175 -10.33 -19.34 -1.37
N TYR A 176 -10.02 -18.55 -0.35
CA TYR A 176 -10.92 -17.68 0.39
C TYR A 176 -10.76 -16.25 -0.12
N ARG A 177 -11.68 -15.81 -0.99
CA ARG A 177 -11.69 -14.43 -1.49
C ARG A 177 -11.84 -13.46 -0.32
N LEU A 178 -11.03 -12.41 -0.30
CA LEU A 178 -11.20 -11.31 0.64
C LEU A 178 -12.52 -10.60 0.28
N PRO A 179 -13.45 -10.43 1.24
CA PRO A 179 -14.59 -9.54 1.07
C PRO A 179 -14.13 -8.12 0.75
N GLU A 180 -14.96 -7.37 0.02
CA GLU A 180 -14.67 -5.98 -0.38
C GLU A 180 -14.38 -5.06 0.81
N ALA A 181 -15.08 -5.26 1.93
CA ALA A 181 -14.81 -4.54 3.18
C ALA A 181 -13.40 -4.82 3.76
N GLN A 182 -12.79 -5.95 3.41
CA GLN A 182 -11.40 -6.27 3.77
C GLN A 182 -10.41 -5.70 2.77
N LEU A 183 -10.71 -5.74 1.47
CA LEU A 183 -9.90 -5.12 0.42
C LEU A 183 -9.75 -3.60 0.62
N ASP A 184 -10.81 -2.92 1.09
CA ASP A 184 -10.79 -1.48 1.38
C ASP A 184 -9.75 -1.09 2.45
N ARG A 185 -9.27 -2.04 3.27
CA ARG A 185 -8.19 -1.81 4.24
C ARG A 185 -6.81 -1.64 3.60
N PHE A 186 -6.61 -2.14 2.38
CA PHE A 186 -5.39 -1.92 1.62
C PHE A 186 -5.44 -0.56 0.94
N LEU A 187 -4.43 0.27 1.16
CA LEU A 187 -4.37 1.62 0.61
C LEU A 187 -4.30 1.57 -0.92
N VAL A 188 -3.44 0.69 -1.45
CA VAL A 188 -3.27 0.50 -2.90
C VAL A 188 -3.34 -0.97 -3.29
N ARG A 189 -3.76 -1.20 -4.54
CA ARG A 189 -3.55 -2.45 -5.25
C ARG A 189 -2.51 -2.25 -6.35
N VAL A 190 -1.44 -3.03 -6.28
CA VAL A 190 -0.33 -3.04 -7.24
C VAL A 190 -0.50 -4.26 -8.15
N GLU A 191 -0.78 -4.01 -9.42
CA GLU A 191 -0.90 -5.07 -10.42
C GLU A 191 0.48 -5.40 -11.00
N MET A 192 0.86 -6.68 -10.91
CA MET A 192 2.16 -7.20 -11.34
C MET A 192 1.96 -8.31 -12.38
N GLY A 193 2.02 -7.92 -13.66
CA GLY A 193 1.96 -8.83 -14.80
C GLY A 193 3.30 -9.46 -15.15
N TYR A 194 3.29 -10.39 -16.12
CA TYR A 194 4.53 -10.89 -16.70
C TYR A 194 5.32 -9.75 -17.36
N PRO A 195 6.65 -9.73 -17.21
CA PRO A 195 7.49 -8.77 -17.90
C PRO A 195 7.36 -8.96 -19.42
N GLY A 196 7.51 -7.87 -20.18
CA GLY A 196 7.70 -7.98 -21.63
C GLY A 196 9.00 -8.73 -21.98
N ARG A 197 9.10 -9.22 -23.22
CA ARG A 197 10.22 -10.06 -23.69
C ARG A 197 11.61 -9.53 -23.31
N GLU A 198 11.84 -8.22 -23.44
CA GLU A 198 13.14 -7.61 -23.13
C GLU A 198 13.48 -7.69 -21.64
N PHE A 199 12.51 -7.33 -20.78
CA PHE A 199 12.64 -7.43 -19.34
C PHE A 199 12.79 -8.89 -18.88
N GLU A 200 12.17 -9.84 -19.57
CA GLU A 200 12.33 -11.27 -19.27
C GLU A 200 13.74 -11.77 -19.60
N ILE A 201 14.31 -11.36 -20.75
CA ILE A 201 15.71 -11.65 -21.10
C ILE A 201 16.67 -11.08 -20.05
N ASP A 202 16.45 -9.83 -19.63
CA ASP A 202 17.28 -9.19 -18.61
C ASP A 202 17.12 -9.84 -17.24
N MET A 203 15.91 -10.30 -16.90
CA MET A 203 15.67 -11.10 -15.70
C MET A 203 16.48 -12.40 -15.73
N LEU A 204 16.48 -13.13 -16.85
CA LEU A 204 17.28 -14.35 -17.00
C LEU A 204 18.78 -14.07 -16.84
N ARG A 205 19.28 -12.96 -17.41
CA ARG A 205 20.68 -12.53 -17.25
C ARG A 205 21.02 -12.19 -15.81
N LEU A 206 20.10 -11.54 -15.10
CA LEU A 206 20.28 -11.17 -13.70
C LEU A 206 20.30 -12.40 -12.79
N LEU A 207 19.34 -13.31 -12.96
CA LEU A 207 19.21 -14.54 -12.17
C LEU A 207 20.33 -15.55 -12.45
N SER A 208 20.97 -15.47 -13.63
CA SER A 208 22.14 -16.29 -13.97
C SER A 208 23.42 -15.87 -13.25
N LYS A 209 23.42 -14.73 -12.54
CA LYS A 209 24.56 -14.24 -11.76
C LYS A 209 24.30 -14.41 -10.25
N PRO A 210 25.36 -14.48 -9.43
CA PRO A 210 25.22 -14.43 -7.98
C PRO A 210 24.47 -13.16 -7.57
N GLN A 211 23.40 -13.31 -6.80
CA GLN A 211 22.58 -12.20 -6.35
C GLN A 211 23.37 -11.34 -5.36
N THR A 212 23.51 -10.05 -5.67
CA THR A 212 24.08 -9.06 -4.75
C THR A 212 22.99 -8.55 -3.82
N GLN A 213 23.29 -8.42 -2.53
CA GLN A 213 22.37 -7.74 -1.62
C GLN A 213 22.33 -6.26 -1.97
N PRO A 214 21.13 -5.66 -2.06
CA PRO A 214 21.01 -4.25 -2.35
C PRO A 214 21.62 -3.41 -1.23
N LYS A 215 22.10 -2.22 -1.54
CA LYS A 215 22.61 -1.28 -0.54
C LYS A 215 21.46 -0.71 0.28
N ARG A 216 21.67 -0.66 1.60
CA ARG A 216 20.82 0.09 2.51
C ARG A 216 20.99 1.59 2.26
N LEU A 217 19.89 2.28 1.97
CA LEU A 217 19.83 3.72 1.71
C LEU A 217 19.37 4.52 2.93
N LEU A 218 18.49 3.96 3.77
CA LEU A 218 17.85 4.65 4.88
C LEU A 218 17.82 3.86 6.19
N ASP A 219 17.36 4.54 7.24
CA ASP A 219 16.99 3.96 8.52
C ASP A 219 15.53 4.26 8.91
N THR A 220 15.08 3.57 9.96
CA THR A 220 13.71 3.65 10.49
C THR A 220 13.31 5.07 10.88
N GLU A 221 14.21 5.84 11.50
CA GLU A 221 13.90 7.18 12.00
C GLU A 221 13.73 8.18 10.86
N THR A 222 14.51 8.04 9.78
CA THR A 222 14.36 8.88 8.59
C THR A 222 13.02 8.62 7.89
N ILE A 223 12.58 7.36 7.82
CA ILE A 223 11.28 7.02 7.23
C ILE A 223 10.11 7.60 8.03
N LYS A 224 10.18 7.56 9.37
CA LYS A 224 9.18 8.20 10.24
C LYS A 224 9.10 9.71 9.99
N LYS A 225 10.24 10.38 9.79
CA LYS A 225 10.27 11.81 9.43
C LYS A 225 9.53 12.06 8.12
N TYR A 226 9.76 11.23 7.10
CA TYR A 226 9.08 11.38 5.82
C TYR A 226 7.57 11.10 5.90
N GLN A 227 7.15 10.10 6.68
CA GLN A 227 5.73 9.85 6.95
C GLN A 227 5.06 11.04 7.68
N ALA A 228 5.77 11.69 8.61
CA ALA A 228 5.25 12.88 9.31
C ALA A 228 5.11 14.11 8.39
N VAL A 229 5.87 14.16 7.30
CA VAL A 229 5.81 15.23 6.28
C VAL A 229 4.67 15.01 5.29
N CYS A 230 4.29 13.77 5.00
CA CYS A 230 3.26 13.44 4.01
C CYS A 230 1.91 14.16 4.22
N PRO A 231 1.34 14.25 5.43
CA PRO A 231 0.07 14.97 5.65
C PRO A 231 0.17 16.49 5.45
N ARG A 232 1.39 17.05 5.55
CA ARG A 232 1.66 18.50 5.48
C ARG A 232 1.82 19.01 4.05
N VAL A 233 1.77 18.14 3.04
CA VAL A 233 1.79 18.52 1.62
C VAL A 233 0.53 19.30 1.28
N HIS A 234 0.70 20.53 0.82
CA HIS A 234 -0.41 21.44 0.57
C HIS A 234 -1.07 21.15 -0.78
N GLY A 235 -2.33 21.54 -0.92
CA GLY A 235 -3.06 21.52 -2.18
C GLY A 235 -4.16 22.56 -2.13
N GLU A 236 -4.55 23.05 -3.30
CA GLU A 236 -5.64 24.02 -3.42
C GLU A 236 -6.97 23.42 -2.95
N SER A 237 -7.87 24.27 -2.44
CA SER A 237 -9.20 23.85 -1.98
C SER A 237 -10.00 23.12 -3.08
N SER A 238 -9.83 23.55 -4.34
CA SER A 238 -10.43 22.94 -5.54
C SER A 238 -10.05 21.47 -5.73
N LEU A 239 -8.89 21.03 -5.23
CA LEU A 239 -8.46 19.63 -5.33
C LEU A 239 -9.24 18.73 -4.37
N PHE A 240 -9.68 19.26 -3.23
CA PHE A 240 -10.53 18.50 -2.31
C PHE A 240 -11.92 18.29 -2.91
N GLU A 241 -12.46 19.34 -3.56
CA GLU A 241 -13.70 19.25 -4.34
C GLU A 241 -13.55 18.21 -5.45
N TYR A 242 -12.48 18.29 -6.26
CA TYR A 242 -12.20 17.31 -7.32
C TYR A 242 -12.15 15.85 -6.82
N ILE A 243 -11.50 15.59 -5.68
CA ILE A 243 -11.44 14.24 -5.09
C ILE A 243 -12.84 13.77 -4.65
N VAL A 244 -13.64 14.66 -4.09
CA VAL A 244 -15.02 14.36 -3.68
C VAL A 244 -15.90 14.13 -4.90
N ASP A 245 -15.76 14.93 -5.95
CA ASP A 245 -16.51 14.81 -7.20
C ASP A 245 -16.21 13.48 -7.90
N LEU A 246 -14.94 13.05 -7.94
CA LEU A 246 -14.57 11.71 -8.41
C LEU A 246 -15.28 10.61 -7.60
N ALA A 247 -15.32 10.76 -6.28
CA ALA A 247 -15.99 9.80 -5.41
C ALA A 247 -17.52 9.81 -5.62
N LEU A 248 -18.14 10.98 -5.80
CA LEU A 248 -19.58 11.10 -6.08
C LEU A 248 -19.93 10.52 -7.46
N ALA A 249 -19.20 10.89 -8.50
CA ALA A 249 -19.38 10.35 -9.85
C ALA A 249 -19.27 8.82 -9.85
N SER A 250 -18.34 8.24 -9.07
CA SER A 250 -18.24 6.78 -8.94
C SER A 250 -19.44 6.13 -8.25
N ARG A 251 -20.15 6.84 -7.35
CA ARG A 251 -21.35 6.32 -6.66
C ARG A 251 -22.60 6.40 -7.54
N GLU A 252 -22.62 7.34 -8.47
CA GLU A 252 -23.73 7.56 -9.41
C GLU A 252 -23.53 6.82 -10.74
N HIS A 253 -22.35 6.21 -10.95
CA HIS A 253 -22.01 5.53 -12.18
C HIS A 253 -22.94 4.32 -12.44
N PRO A 254 -23.54 4.19 -13.65
CA PRO A 254 -24.52 3.16 -13.95
C PRO A 254 -23.96 1.74 -13.82
N ASP A 255 -22.72 1.51 -14.24
CA ASP A 255 -22.08 0.19 -14.22
C ASP A 255 -21.59 -0.26 -12.82
N LEU A 256 -21.69 0.61 -11.81
CA LEU A 256 -21.23 0.32 -10.47
C LEU A 256 -22.40 -0.04 -9.55
N LEU A 257 -22.24 -1.18 -8.87
CA LEU A 257 -23.07 -1.57 -7.74
C LEU A 257 -22.66 -0.80 -6.49
N LEU A 258 -21.36 -0.58 -6.31
CA LEU A 258 -20.79 0.18 -5.21
C LEU A 258 -19.65 1.08 -5.72
N GLY A 259 -19.78 2.38 -5.49
CA GLY A 259 -18.75 3.38 -5.78
C GLY A 259 -17.76 3.58 -4.62
N ALA A 260 -16.85 4.54 -4.80
CA ALA A 260 -15.79 4.84 -3.84
C ALA A 260 -16.36 5.38 -2.51
N SER A 261 -15.96 4.77 -1.40
CA SER A 261 -16.32 5.23 -0.05
C SER A 261 -15.64 6.55 0.32
N PRO A 262 -16.07 7.26 1.39
CA PRO A 262 -15.31 8.38 1.94
C PRO A 262 -13.87 8.01 2.32
N ARG A 263 -13.64 6.74 2.74
CA ARG A 263 -12.30 6.21 2.97
C ARG A 263 -11.49 6.15 1.67
N GLY A 264 -12.10 5.75 0.55
CA GLY A 264 -11.49 5.81 -0.78
C GLY A 264 -11.02 7.22 -1.17
N ALA A 265 -11.86 8.24 -0.93
CA ALA A 265 -11.50 9.64 -1.14
C ALA A 265 -10.31 10.10 -0.26
N LEU A 266 -10.31 9.71 1.02
CA LEU A 266 -9.19 10.00 1.93
C LEU A 266 -7.90 9.28 1.49
N CYS A 267 -8.02 8.04 1.01
CA CYS A 267 -6.91 7.27 0.46
C CYS A 267 -6.32 7.94 -0.78
N LEU A 268 -7.16 8.47 -1.69
CA LEU A 268 -6.71 9.25 -2.85
C LEU A 268 -5.88 10.46 -2.42
N LEU A 269 -6.38 11.25 -1.46
CA LEU A 269 -5.68 12.41 -0.94
C LEU A 269 -4.31 12.03 -0.37
N ARG A 270 -4.25 10.98 0.48
CA ARG A 270 -2.99 10.50 1.07
C ARG A 270 -1.99 10.07 0.01
N CYS A 271 -2.45 9.32 -1.00
CA CYS A 271 -1.60 8.87 -2.11
C CYS A 271 -1.15 10.01 -3.00
N ALA A 272 -2.02 10.97 -3.33
CA ALA A 272 -1.66 12.15 -4.14
C ALA A 272 -0.57 12.99 -3.46
N ARG A 273 -0.69 13.22 -2.15
CA ARG A 273 0.35 13.89 -1.35
C ARG A 273 1.67 13.13 -1.35
N ALA A 274 1.62 11.81 -1.15
CA ALA A 274 2.82 10.97 -1.19
C ALA A 274 3.47 10.96 -2.58
N HIS A 275 2.68 10.93 -3.65
CA HIS A 275 3.15 11.00 -5.03
C HIS A 275 3.85 12.33 -5.34
N ALA A 276 3.29 13.45 -4.86
CA ALA A 276 3.91 14.77 -4.99
C ALA A 276 5.27 14.84 -4.27
N LEU A 277 5.37 14.28 -3.05
CA LEU A 277 6.64 14.22 -2.31
C LEU A 277 7.68 13.35 -3.02
N LEU A 278 7.29 12.19 -3.55
CA LEU A 278 8.16 11.33 -4.35
C LEU A 278 8.61 12.01 -5.66
N SER A 279 7.84 13.00 -6.12
CA SER A 279 8.20 13.87 -7.25
C SER A 279 9.05 15.08 -6.83
N GLY A 280 9.41 15.21 -5.55
CA GLY A 280 10.20 16.31 -5.03
C GLY A 280 9.43 17.61 -4.79
N ARG A 281 8.10 17.57 -4.77
CA ARG A 281 7.23 18.75 -4.58
C ARG A 281 6.58 18.77 -3.19
N ASN A 282 6.38 19.98 -2.66
CA ASN A 282 5.65 20.25 -1.41
C ASN A 282 4.16 20.56 -1.61
N PHE A 283 3.69 20.53 -2.85
CA PHE A 283 2.29 20.69 -3.22
C PHE A 283 1.86 19.59 -4.20
N PHE A 284 0.64 19.09 -4.05
CA PHE A 284 0.04 18.13 -4.99
C PHE A 284 -0.90 18.84 -5.97
N THR A 285 -1.06 18.27 -7.16
CA THR A 285 -1.93 18.78 -8.22
C THR A 285 -2.96 17.72 -8.63
N HIS A 286 -3.89 18.07 -9.51
CA HIS A 286 -4.85 17.12 -10.08
C HIS A 286 -4.16 15.95 -10.80
N LEU A 287 -3.00 16.18 -11.44
CA LEU A 287 -2.22 15.11 -12.07
C LEU A 287 -1.75 14.07 -11.05
N ASP A 288 -1.43 14.48 -9.82
CA ASP A 288 -1.07 13.55 -8.75
C ASP A 288 -2.27 12.68 -8.35
N VAL A 289 -3.47 13.29 -8.27
CA VAL A 289 -4.72 12.57 -7.98
C VAL A 289 -5.04 11.56 -9.09
N GLN A 290 -4.95 11.97 -10.35
CA GLN A 290 -5.22 11.12 -11.51
C GLN A 290 -4.22 9.96 -11.62
N SER A 291 -2.93 10.23 -11.35
CA SER A 291 -1.87 9.22 -11.43
C SER A 291 -2.05 8.09 -10.43
N VAL A 292 -2.59 8.38 -9.25
CA VAL A 292 -2.79 7.37 -8.19
C VAL A 292 -4.19 6.74 -8.22
N ALA A 293 -5.12 7.30 -9.00
CA ALA A 293 -6.52 6.92 -8.98
C ALA A 293 -6.76 5.44 -9.29
N HIS A 294 -6.09 4.90 -10.31
CA HIS A 294 -6.19 3.48 -10.66
C HIS A 294 -5.76 2.56 -9.51
N ALA A 295 -4.61 2.85 -8.89
CA ALA A 295 -4.06 2.02 -7.81
C ALA A 295 -4.88 2.10 -6.51
N VAL A 296 -5.64 3.18 -6.31
CA VAL A 296 -6.42 3.42 -5.09
C VAL A 296 -7.89 3.02 -5.27
N LEU A 297 -8.52 3.32 -6.41
CA LEU A 297 -9.95 3.12 -6.59
C LEU A 297 -10.31 1.75 -7.16
N ALA A 298 -9.48 1.14 -8.01
CA ALA A 298 -9.89 -0.01 -8.80
C ALA A 298 -10.36 -1.23 -7.97
N HIS A 299 -9.85 -1.40 -6.75
CA HIS A 299 -10.25 -2.47 -5.82
C HIS A 299 -11.28 -2.05 -4.77
N ARG A 300 -11.83 -0.84 -4.88
CA ARG A 300 -12.88 -0.29 -4.02
C ARG A 300 -14.21 -0.12 -4.74
N LEU A 301 -14.22 -0.39 -6.05
CA LEU A 301 -15.39 -0.29 -6.91
C LEU A 301 -15.91 -1.69 -7.20
N ILE A 302 -17.21 -1.89 -7.03
CA ILE A 302 -17.88 -3.16 -7.35
C ILE A 302 -18.72 -2.95 -8.60
N LEU A 303 -18.42 -3.71 -9.66
CA LEU A 303 -19.18 -3.70 -10.90
C LEU A 303 -20.55 -4.36 -10.70
N ARG A 304 -21.54 -3.93 -11.47
CA ARG A 304 -22.78 -4.68 -11.63
C ARG A 304 -22.54 -5.93 -12.48
N PRO A 305 -23.27 -7.03 -12.25
CA PRO A 305 -23.14 -8.25 -13.04
C PRO A 305 -23.28 -8.02 -14.55
N GLU A 306 -24.15 -7.10 -14.95
CA GLU A 306 -24.37 -6.76 -16.36
C GLU A 306 -23.10 -6.20 -17.02
N ALA A 307 -22.42 -5.27 -16.34
CA ALA A 307 -21.17 -4.68 -16.81
C ALA A 307 -20.02 -5.71 -16.85
N GLU A 308 -19.96 -6.62 -15.88
CA GLU A 308 -18.98 -7.73 -15.91
C GLU A 308 -19.19 -8.65 -17.12
N ILE A 309 -20.44 -8.97 -17.46
CA ILE A 309 -20.79 -9.80 -18.62
C ILE A 309 -20.40 -9.11 -19.93
N GLU A 310 -20.53 -7.78 -20.00
CA GLU A 310 -20.07 -6.96 -21.13
C GLU A 310 -18.54 -6.83 -21.21
N GLY A 311 -17.81 -7.43 -20.26
CA GLY A 311 -16.35 -7.45 -20.24
C GLY A 311 -15.71 -6.17 -19.72
N ARG A 312 -16.49 -5.27 -19.10
CA ARG A 312 -16.00 -4.04 -18.48
C ARG A 312 -15.13 -4.38 -17.26
N ARG A 313 -14.06 -3.62 -17.04
CA ARG A 313 -13.21 -3.75 -15.85
C ARG A 313 -13.30 -2.50 -15.01
N THR A 314 -13.05 -2.64 -13.69
CA THR A 314 -13.03 -1.49 -12.78
C THR A 314 -12.03 -0.42 -13.21
N ARG A 315 -10.92 -0.81 -13.82
CA ARG A 315 -9.93 0.10 -14.41
C ARG A 315 -10.51 0.98 -15.52
N ASP A 316 -11.39 0.43 -16.36
CA ASP A 316 -12.02 1.17 -17.46
C ASP A 316 -12.96 2.23 -16.88
N ILE A 317 -13.73 1.87 -15.85
CA ILE A 317 -14.60 2.80 -15.13
C ILE A 317 -13.79 3.92 -14.46
N VAL A 318 -12.67 3.60 -13.81
CA VAL A 318 -11.80 4.63 -13.22
C VAL A 318 -11.32 5.59 -14.30
N GLN A 319 -10.93 5.10 -15.48
CA GLN A 319 -10.51 5.98 -16.57
C GLN A 319 -11.65 6.90 -17.04
N GLU A 320 -12.85 6.35 -17.22
CA GLU A 320 -14.03 7.13 -17.58
C GLU A 320 -14.35 8.22 -16.55
N LEU A 321 -14.24 7.91 -15.26
CA LEU A 321 -14.45 8.89 -14.19
C LEU A 321 -13.42 10.04 -14.27
N LEU A 322 -12.16 9.73 -14.55
CA LEU A 322 -11.10 10.74 -14.69
C LEU A 322 -11.33 11.64 -15.92
N ASP A 323 -11.88 11.08 -17.00
CA ASP A 323 -12.17 11.81 -18.24
C ASP A 323 -13.47 12.63 -18.13
N GLN A 324 -14.45 12.17 -17.36
CA GLN A 324 -15.74 12.83 -17.17
C GLN A 324 -15.71 13.97 -16.15
N VAL A 325 -15.03 13.77 -15.02
CA VAL A 325 -15.01 14.77 -13.94
C VAL A 325 -14.04 15.90 -14.32
N PRO A 326 -14.54 17.13 -14.54
CA PRO A 326 -13.69 18.24 -14.93
C PRO A 326 -12.71 18.57 -13.81
N VAL A 327 -11.46 18.83 -14.19
CA VAL A 327 -10.51 19.42 -13.26
C VAL A 327 -10.92 20.87 -13.05
N LEU A 328 -11.31 21.21 -11.83
CA LEU A 328 -11.58 22.59 -11.43
C LEU A 328 -10.25 23.35 -11.32
N THR A 329 -9.63 23.66 -12.47
CA THR A 329 -8.56 24.65 -12.52
C THR A 329 -9.20 26.03 -12.40
N THR A 330 -8.96 26.71 -11.27
CA THR A 330 -9.09 28.17 -11.27
C THR A 330 -7.88 28.71 -12.05
N PRO A 331 -8.05 29.68 -12.97
CA PRO A 331 -6.99 30.18 -13.85
C PRO A 331 -5.76 30.74 -13.14
#